data_AF-A0A0V0GBF6-F1
#
_entry.id   AF-A0A0V0GBF6-F1
#
_cell.length_a   1.000
_cell.length_b   1.000
_cell.length_c   1.000
_cell.angle_alpha   90.00
_cell.angle_beta   90.00
_cell.angle_gamma   90.00
#
_symmetry.space_group_name_H-M   'P 1'
#
loop_
_entity.id
_entity.type
_entity.pdbx_description
1 polymer ?
#
loop_
_entity_poly.entity_id
_entity_poly.type
_entity_poly.pdbx_seq_one_letter_code
_entity_poly.pdbx_strand_id
1 'polypeptide(L)'
;MENEVKLIVKWNCKEYEIDALSDNDSIGTLKDVIFKKTGVRPERQKLLNLKFKGKLPENDCLLAALNLKSGFKVMMMGSLEEAIADANTIPDDLPEVIDDFDIEDGEEVAIENRDVYLAKIERRIKEYSIKVLNPPRPGKKLLVLDIDYTLFDHKSVAEKGYELMRPFLHEFLTSAYKDYDIAIWSATSMRWIEEKMKLLGVSTHANYKIVFYLDYLAMISVHTPKYGVIQVKPLGVIWGKFPNEYRPSNTIMFDDIRRNFIMNPQNGLRIRPFRQAHLNRATDRELIRLSRYLDAIAPLEDLTQLNHRHWERYVSNRRKELRRQRRSGGTGNGGGGGDGGGESSSQDNSTSP
;
A
#
# COMPACT_ATOMS: atom_id res chain seq x y z
N MET A 1 -3.31 -25.07 -57.97
CA MET A 1 -2.70 -23.77 -57.65
C MET A 1 -3.18 -23.44 -56.25
N GLU A 2 -2.29 -23.52 -55.27
CA GLU A 2 -2.63 -23.09 -53.91
C GLU A 2 -2.75 -21.57 -53.93
N ASN A 3 -3.91 -21.04 -53.59
CA ASN A 3 -4.10 -19.60 -53.47
C ASN A 3 -3.39 -19.14 -52.19
N GLU A 4 -2.41 -18.26 -52.37
CA GLU A 4 -1.66 -17.64 -51.28
C GLU A 4 -2.53 -16.55 -50.61
N VAL A 5 -2.72 -16.66 -49.30
CA VAL A 5 -3.51 -15.72 -48.49
C VAL A 5 -2.57 -14.71 -47.85
N LYS A 6 -2.64 -13.46 -48.30
CA LYS A 6 -1.86 -12.35 -47.73
C LYS A 6 -2.71 -11.52 -46.77
N LEU A 7 -2.29 -11.41 -45.51
CA LEU A 7 -2.97 -10.65 -44.46
C LEU A 7 -2.00 -9.66 -43.81
N ILE A 8 -2.54 -8.55 -43.29
CA ILE A 8 -1.77 -7.61 -42.47
C ILE A 8 -2.33 -7.64 -41.06
N VAL A 9 -1.52 -8.01 -40.08
CA VAL A 9 -1.91 -8.01 -38.67
C VAL A 9 -1.45 -6.72 -38.01
N LYS A 10 -2.38 -5.91 -37.52
CA LYS A 10 -2.09 -4.70 -36.76
C LYS A 10 -2.18 -4.99 -35.27
N TRP A 11 -1.06 -4.82 -34.58
CA TRP A 11 -0.93 -5.05 -33.14
C TRP A 11 0.05 -4.05 -32.54
N ASN A 12 -0.28 -3.48 -31.37
CA ASN A 12 0.53 -2.48 -30.66
C ASN A 12 1.07 -1.33 -31.55
N CYS A 13 0.18 -0.76 -32.37
CA CYS A 13 0.49 0.30 -33.34
C CYS A 13 1.51 -0.05 -34.44
N LYS A 14 1.89 -1.32 -34.58
CA LYS A 14 2.73 -1.84 -35.67
C LYS A 14 1.91 -2.74 -36.60
N GLU A 15 2.33 -2.81 -37.87
CA GLU A 15 1.72 -3.68 -38.88
C GLU A 15 2.70 -4.82 -39.21
N TYR A 16 2.17 -6.04 -39.30
CA TYR A 16 2.93 -7.27 -39.55
C TYR A 16 2.31 -7.96 -40.77
N GLU A 17 3.07 -8.06 -41.86
CA GLU A 17 2.64 -8.77 -43.07
C GLU A 17 2.70 -10.29 -42.83
N ILE A 18 1.67 -11.02 -43.23
CA ILE A 18 1.54 -12.47 -43.09
C ILE A 18 1.34 -13.04 -44.49
N ASP A 19 2.42 -13.59 -45.05
CA ASP A 19 2.47 -14.02 -46.47
C ASP A 19 2.64 -15.54 -46.63
N ALA A 20 2.76 -16.28 -45.52
CA ALA A 20 3.04 -17.72 -45.53
C ALA A 20 1.80 -18.54 -45.14
N LEU A 21 0.64 -18.25 -45.76
CA LEU A 21 -0.62 -18.96 -45.51
C LEU A 21 -1.31 -19.30 -46.84
N SER A 22 -2.00 -20.42 -46.84
CA SER A 22 -2.83 -20.91 -47.94
C SER A 22 -4.31 -20.94 -47.53
N ASP A 23 -5.20 -21.02 -48.53
CA ASP A 23 -6.64 -21.18 -48.31
C ASP A 23 -7.00 -22.41 -47.44
N ASN A 24 -6.16 -23.44 -47.43
CA ASN A 24 -6.35 -24.68 -46.67
C ASN A 24 -5.83 -24.61 -45.23
N ASP A 25 -5.20 -23.50 -44.84
CA ASP A 25 -4.72 -23.33 -43.48
C ASP A 25 -5.86 -22.94 -42.54
N SER A 26 -5.70 -23.32 -41.28
CA SER A 26 -6.68 -23.05 -40.22
C SER A 26 -6.42 -21.72 -39.52
N ILE A 27 -7.40 -21.23 -38.78
CA ILE A 27 -7.22 -20.09 -37.88
C ILE A 27 -6.18 -20.39 -36.78
N GLY A 28 -6.05 -21.64 -36.36
CA GLY A 28 -4.95 -22.10 -35.53
C GLY A 28 -3.58 -21.83 -36.18
N THR A 29 -3.42 -22.22 -37.44
CA THR A 29 -2.19 -21.97 -38.21
C THR A 29 -1.89 -20.47 -38.34
N LEU A 30 -2.90 -19.65 -38.60
CA LEU A 30 -2.76 -18.19 -38.61
C LEU A 30 -2.22 -17.67 -37.26
N LYS A 31 -2.78 -18.16 -36.15
CA LYS A 31 -2.33 -17.75 -34.81
C LYS A 31 -0.88 -18.18 -34.53
N ASP A 32 -0.45 -19.34 -35.00
CA ASP A 32 0.93 -19.80 -34.86
C ASP A 32 1.90 -18.94 -35.67
N VAL A 33 1.52 -18.52 -36.88
CA VAL A 33 2.33 -17.60 -37.69
C VAL A 33 2.40 -16.20 -37.05
N ILE A 34 1.29 -15.72 -36.48
CA ILE A 34 1.26 -14.47 -35.70
C ILE A 34 2.19 -14.57 -34.49
N PHE A 35 2.19 -15.71 -33.78
CA PHE A 35 3.09 -15.93 -32.65
C PHE A 35 4.55 -15.83 -33.08
N LYS A 36 4.95 -16.45 -34.20
CA LYS A 36 6.32 -16.34 -34.72
C LYS A 36 6.75 -14.91 -35.05
N LYS A 37 5.83 -14.04 -35.49
CA LYS A 37 6.15 -12.64 -35.84
C LYS A 37 6.01 -11.65 -34.68
N THR A 38 5.14 -11.94 -33.71
CA THR A 38 4.75 -10.98 -32.65
C THR A 38 5.16 -11.41 -31.25
N GLY A 39 5.47 -12.69 -31.03
CA GLY A 39 5.73 -13.28 -29.70
C GLY A 39 4.48 -13.48 -28.84
N VAL A 40 3.29 -13.12 -29.30
CA VAL A 40 2.03 -13.30 -28.56
C VAL A 40 1.52 -14.72 -28.75
N ARG A 41 1.33 -15.48 -27.67
CA ARG A 41 0.89 -16.89 -27.77
C ARG A 41 -0.53 -17.04 -28.38
N PRO A 42 -0.81 -18.10 -29.15
CA PRO A 42 -2.09 -18.32 -29.84
C PRO A 42 -3.35 -18.16 -28.97
N GLU A 43 -3.31 -18.66 -27.73
CA GLU A 43 -4.40 -18.58 -26.75
C GLU A 43 -4.68 -17.16 -26.24
N ARG A 44 -3.73 -16.23 -26.43
CA ARG A 44 -3.84 -14.82 -26.03
C ARG A 44 -4.13 -13.87 -27.20
N GLN A 45 -4.21 -14.39 -28.42
CA GLN A 45 -4.52 -13.60 -29.61
C GLN A 45 -6.03 -13.48 -29.81
N LYS A 46 -6.55 -12.27 -29.64
CA LYS A 46 -7.93 -11.89 -30.00
C LYS A 46 -7.93 -11.17 -31.34
N LEU A 47 -8.40 -11.85 -32.38
CA LEU A 47 -8.55 -11.31 -33.74
C LEU A 47 -9.92 -10.61 -33.84
N LEU A 48 -9.95 -9.29 -33.67
CA LEU A 48 -11.17 -8.54 -33.34
C LEU A 48 -12.14 -8.35 -34.51
N ASN A 49 -11.61 -8.21 -35.72
CA ASN A 49 -12.37 -7.92 -36.93
C ASN A 49 -12.43 -9.10 -37.90
N LEU A 50 -12.16 -10.31 -37.38
CA LEU A 50 -12.18 -11.55 -38.14
C LEU A 50 -13.39 -12.36 -37.64
N LYS A 51 -14.44 -12.43 -38.47
CA LYS A 51 -15.74 -13.02 -38.10
C LYS A 51 -16.15 -14.10 -39.08
N PHE A 52 -16.64 -15.22 -38.56
CA PHE A 52 -17.27 -16.28 -39.32
C PHE A 52 -18.73 -16.40 -38.85
N LYS A 53 -19.70 -16.23 -39.77
CA LYS A 53 -21.14 -16.26 -39.46
C LYS A 53 -21.55 -15.41 -38.24
N GLY A 54 -20.95 -14.21 -38.11
CA GLY A 54 -21.24 -13.26 -37.04
C GLY A 54 -20.56 -13.54 -35.69
N LYS A 55 -19.85 -14.67 -35.54
CA LYS A 55 -19.07 -15.02 -34.34
C LYS A 55 -17.57 -15.02 -34.66
N LEU A 56 -16.74 -15.06 -33.62
CA LEU A 56 -15.30 -15.28 -33.78
C LEU A 56 -15.07 -16.71 -34.30
N PRO A 57 -14.21 -16.91 -35.31
CA PRO A 57 -13.93 -18.24 -35.81
C PRO A 57 -13.16 -19.07 -34.79
N GLU A 58 -13.49 -20.35 -34.73
CA GLU A 58 -12.79 -21.35 -33.93
C GLU A 58 -11.46 -21.74 -34.61
N ASN A 59 -10.56 -22.37 -33.86
CA ASN A 59 -9.19 -22.64 -34.33
C ASN A 59 -9.14 -23.60 -35.52
N ASP A 60 -10.13 -24.47 -35.66
CA ASP A 60 -10.30 -25.45 -36.74
C ASP A 60 -10.92 -24.86 -38.02
N CYS A 61 -11.40 -23.62 -37.95
CA CYS A 61 -11.99 -22.93 -39.11
C CYS A 61 -10.92 -22.63 -40.17
N LEU A 62 -11.19 -23.02 -41.42
CA LEU A 62 -10.29 -22.77 -42.55
C LEU A 62 -10.33 -21.31 -43.00
N LEU A 63 -9.19 -20.79 -43.45
CA LEU A 63 -9.06 -19.42 -43.98
C LEU A 63 -9.93 -19.20 -45.22
N ALA A 64 -10.08 -20.22 -46.09
CA ALA A 64 -11.00 -20.17 -47.22
C ALA A 64 -12.45 -19.85 -46.83
N ALA A 65 -12.90 -20.31 -45.65
CA ALA A 65 -14.28 -20.14 -45.20
C ALA A 65 -14.61 -18.68 -44.81
N LEU A 66 -13.58 -17.83 -44.66
CA LEU A 66 -13.70 -16.45 -44.22
C LEU A 66 -13.79 -15.44 -45.37
N ASN A 67 -13.58 -15.86 -46.62
CA ASN A 67 -13.63 -15.01 -47.83
C ASN A 67 -12.84 -13.70 -47.67
N LEU A 68 -11.62 -13.78 -47.13
CA LEU A 68 -10.79 -12.61 -46.86
C LEU A 68 -10.22 -12.05 -48.17
N LYS A 69 -10.25 -10.73 -48.34
CA LYS A 69 -9.59 -10.06 -49.47
C LYS A 69 -8.07 -10.06 -49.24
N SER A 70 -7.30 -10.17 -50.32
CA SER A 70 -5.84 -10.03 -50.24
C SER A 70 -5.44 -8.68 -49.63
N GLY A 71 -4.53 -8.69 -48.66
CA GLY A 71 -4.11 -7.51 -47.90
C GLY A 71 -5.10 -7.07 -46.82
N PHE A 72 -6.06 -7.90 -46.41
CA PHE A 72 -7.00 -7.57 -45.36
C PHE A 72 -6.28 -7.29 -44.03
N LYS A 73 -6.59 -6.14 -43.41
CA LYS A 73 -6.00 -5.72 -42.15
C LYS A 73 -6.75 -6.32 -40.96
N VAL A 74 -6.13 -7.29 -40.28
CA VAL A 74 -6.61 -7.92 -39.06
C VAL A 74 -6.15 -7.11 -37.84
N MET A 75 -7.09 -6.67 -37.02
CA MET A 75 -6.81 -6.02 -35.73
C MET A 75 -6.64 -7.10 -34.67
N MET A 76 -5.43 -7.23 -34.12
CA MET A 76 -5.12 -8.20 -33.08
C MET A 76 -4.94 -7.50 -31.73
N MET A 77 -5.61 -8.02 -30.71
CA MET A 77 -5.35 -7.71 -29.31
C MET A 77 -4.70 -8.92 -28.64
N GLY A 78 -3.63 -8.67 -27.89
CA GLY A 78 -2.90 -9.69 -27.17
C GLY A 78 -1.69 -9.04 -26.49
N SER A 79 -1.10 -9.72 -25.53
CA SER A 79 0.06 -9.20 -24.80
C SER A 79 1.19 -10.23 -24.87
N LEU A 80 2.42 -9.74 -24.89
CA LEU A 80 3.62 -10.58 -24.74
C LEU A 80 3.64 -11.20 -23.35
N GLU A 81 4.17 -12.41 -23.21
CA GLU A 81 4.36 -13.02 -21.88
C GLU A 81 5.26 -12.16 -20.99
N GLU A 82 6.27 -11.48 -21.55
CA GLU A 82 7.13 -10.54 -20.82
C GLU A 82 6.37 -9.34 -20.22
N ALA A 83 5.32 -8.86 -20.90
CA ALA A 83 4.51 -7.73 -20.43
C ALA A 83 3.43 -8.11 -19.40
N ILE A 84 3.15 -9.41 -19.24
CA ILE A 84 2.22 -9.94 -18.22
C ILE A 84 2.99 -10.59 -17.05
N ALA A 85 4.22 -11.07 -17.27
CA ALA A 85 5.11 -11.53 -16.21
C ALA A 85 5.38 -10.41 -15.20
N ASP A 86 5.76 -9.21 -15.67
CA ASP A 86 6.05 -8.07 -14.77
C ASP A 86 4.88 -7.64 -13.87
N ALA A 87 3.63 -7.98 -14.22
CA ALA A 87 2.45 -7.63 -13.42
C ALA A 87 1.92 -8.78 -12.52
N ASN A 88 2.25 -10.05 -12.84
CA ASN A 88 1.63 -11.22 -12.21
C ASN A 88 2.62 -12.30 -11.74
N THR A 89 3.94 -12.18 -11.98
CA THR A 89 4.92 -13.01 -11.28
C THR A 89 5.37 -12.31 -10.02
N ILE A 90 5.09 -12.93 -8.87
CA ILE A 90 5.90 -12.76 -7.66
C ILE A 90 7.34 -13.07 -8.12
N PRO A 91 8.28 -12.12 -8.11
CA PRO A 91 9.64 -12.38 -8.59
C PRO A 91 10.25 -13.57 -7.84
N ASP A 92 10.95 -14.45 -8.56
CA ASP A 92 11.76 -15.56 -7.99
C ASP A 92 12.88 -15.05 -7.05
N ASP A 93 13.08 -13.73 -6.99
CA ASP A 93 14.03 -13.02 -6.13
C ASP A 93 13.36 -12.42 -4.87
N LEU A 94 12.07 -12.72 -4.63
CA LEU A 94 11.50 -12.57 -3.29
C LEU A 94 11.98 -13.78 -2.48
N PRO A 95 12.79 -13.60 -1.42
CA PRO A 95 13.08 -14.70 -0.52
C PRO A 95 11.75 -15.30 -0.08
N GLU A 96 11.63 -16.63 -0.09
CA GLU A 96 10.53 -17.32 0.58
C GLU A 96 10.46 -16.78 2.00
N VAL A 97 9.52 -15.86 2.25
CA VAL A 97 9.23 -15.40 3.61
C VAL A 97 8.43 -16.52 4.26
N ILE A 98 9.16 -17.55 4.63
CA ILE A 98 8.78 -18.53 5.63
C ILE A 98 9.00 -17.84 6.98
N ASP A 99 7.91 -17.79 7.75
CA ASP A 99 7.74 -17.05 9.02
C ASP A 99 8.45 -17.76 10.20
N ASP A 100 9.28 -18.76 9.93
CA ASP A 100 9.82 -19.69 10.95
C ASP A 100 10.93 -19.07 11.82
N PHE A 101 11.35 -17.84 11.52
CA PHE A 101 12.31 -17.05 12.30
C PHE A 101 11.74 -15.70 12.76
N ASP A 102 10.42 -15.50 12.75
CA ASP A 102 9.87 -14.28 13.38
C ASP A 102 9.98 -14.36 14.90
N ILE A 103 10.23 -13.19 15.49
CA ILE A 103 10.51 -13.06 16.91
C ILE A 103 9.18 -13.02 17.64
N GLU A 104 9.03 -13.84 18.68
CA GLU A 104 7.78 -13.90 19.45
C GLU A 104 7.52 -12.60 20.22
N ASP A 105 6.23 -12.31 20.44
CA ASP A 105 5.78 -11.15 21.20
C ASP A 105 6.14 -11.30 22.68
N GLY A 106 7.30 -10.79 23.09
CA GLY A 106 7.80 -11.02 24.47
C GLY A 106 9.31 -11.00 24.54
N GLU A 107 9.96 -11.43 23.46
CA GLU A 107 11.40 -11.56 23.41
C GLU A 107 12.06 -10.18 23.27
N GLU A 108 12.80 -9.78 24.29
CA GLU A 108 13.66 -8.59 24.28
C GLU A 108 15.06 -9.01 23.84
N VAL A 109 15.44 -8.59 22.64
CA VAL A 109 16.77 -8.82 22.10
C VAL A 109 17.51 -7.49 22.21
N ALA A 110 18.34 -7.34 23.25
CA ALA A 110 19.13 -6.13 23.50
C ALA A 110 20.24 -5.98 22.44
N ILE A 111 19.90 -5.43 21.29
CA ILE A 111 20.81 -5.19 20.18
C ILE A 111 20.80 -3.73 19.72
N GLU A 112 19.78 -2.94 20.06
CA GLU A 112 19.60 -1.58 19.56
C GLU A 112 20.79 -0.65 19.82
N ASN A 113 21.50 -0.85 20.94
CA ASN A 113 22.57 0.02 21.41
C ASN A 113 23.99 -0.54 21.15
N ARG A 114 24.14 -1.58 20.32
CA ARG A 114 25.47 -2.12 20.01
C ARG A 114 26.18 -1.23 19.00
N ASP A 115 27.39 -0.79 19.34
CA ASP A 115 28.24 0.08 18.49
C ASP A 115 28.38 -0.41 17.05
N VAL A 116 28.49 -1.73 16.87
CA VAL A 116 28.58 -2.35 15.54
C VAL A 116 27.37 -2.04 14.66
N TYR A 117 26.16 -2.00 15.23
CA TYR A 117 24.94 -1.71 14.48
C TYR A 117 24.70 -0.22 14.33
N LEU A 118 25.06 0.59 15.34
CA LEU A 118 25.08 2.05 15.21
C LEU A 118 26.01 2.49 14.07
N ALA A 119 27.21 1.90 13.95
CA ALA A 119 28.11 2.16 12.83
C ALA A 119 27.53 1.76 11.46
N LYS A 120 26.74 0.67 11.38
CA LYS A 120 26.01 0.31 10.15
C LYS A 120 24.94 1.34 9.80
N ILE A 121 24.23 1.87 10.79
CA ILE A 121 23.23 2.94 10.62
C ILE A 121 23.92 4.21 10.13
N GLU A 122 25.00 4.65 10.77
CA GLU A 122 25.80 5.82 10.33
C GLU A 122 26.27 5.70 8.89
N ARG A 123 26.75 4.50 8.51
CA ARG A 123 27.12 4.24 7.12
C ARG A 123 25.93 4.39 6.17
N ARG A 124 24.75 3.88 6.51
CA ARG A 124 23.52 4.06 5.72
C ARG A 124 23.07 5.52 5.66
N ILE A 125 23.20 6.27 6.75
CA ILE A 125 22.91 7.71 6.78
C ILE A 125 23.81 8.45 5.78
N LYS A 126 25.08 8.06 5.65
CA LYS A 126 26.02 8.68 4.70
C LYS A 126 25.81 8.25 3.25
N GLU A 127 25.62 6.96 3.00
CA GLU A 127 25.69 6.37 1.65
C GLU A 127 24.34 6.28 0.93
N TYR A 128 23.25 5.99 1.66
CA TYR A 128 21.94 5.84 1.04
C TYR A 128 21.35 7.22 0.75
N SER A 129 20.77 7.45 -0.43
CA SER A 129 20.12 8.74 -0.74
C SER A 129 18.60 8.58 -0.76
N ILE A 130 17.90 9.31 0.10
CA ILE A 130 16.44 9.29 0.14
C ILE A 130 15.89 10.32 -0.85
N LYS A 131 15.17 9.86 -1.86
CA LYS A 131 14.42 10.72 -2.77
C LYS A 131 13.15 11.21 -2.07
N VAL A 132 13.14 12.49 -1.68
CA VAL A 132 11.96 13.14 -1.11
C VAL A 132 10.95 13.39 -2.23
N LEU A 133 9.79 12.75 -2.13
CA LEU A 133 8.67 12.88 -3.08
C LEU A 133 7.82 14.10 -2.75
N ASN A 134 7.59 14.34 -1.46
CA ASN A 134 6.88 15.50 -0.93
C ASN A 134 7.61 15.97 0.33
N PRO A 135 7.74 17.28 0.57
CA PRO A 135 8.48 17.78 1.73
C PRO A 135 7.81 17.36 3.05
N PRO A 136 8.60 17.07 4.12
CA PRO A 136 8.09 16.97 5.47
C PRO A 136 7.27 18.20 5.86
N ARG A 137 6.17 17.99 6.59
CA ARG A 137 5.25 19.06 6.99
C ARG A 137 5.54 19.50 8.43
N PRO A 138 5.63 20.81 8.70
CA PRO A 138 5.90 21.31 10.05
C PRO A 138 4.94 20.74 11.11
N GLY A 139 5.50 20.24 12.20
CA GLY A 139 4.75 19.71 13.35
C GLY A 139 4.09 18.35 13.14
N LYS A 140 4.24 17.71 11.98
CA LYS A 140 3.70 16.36 11.74
C LYS A 140 4.62 15.28 12.30
N LYS A 141 3.99 14.20 12.76
CA LYS A 141 4.67 12.97 13.21
C LYS A 141 5.07 12.12 11.99
N LEU A 142 5.81 11.03 12.18
CA LEU A 142 6.15 10.10 11.11
C LEU A 142 5.42 8.77 11.28
N LEU A 143 4.75 8.34 10.22
CA LEU A 143 4.22 6.98 10.06
C LEU A 143 5.02 6.25 8.99
N VAL A 144 5.71 5.18 9.37
CA VAL A 144 6.41 4.29 8.43
C VAL A 144 5.56 3.04 8.20
N LEU A 145 5.29 2.69 6.95
CA LEU A 145 4.46 1.53 6.61
C LEU A 145 5.27 0.54 5.77
N ASP A 146 5.24 -0.72 6.18
CA ASP A 146 5.53 -1.83 5.27
C ASP A 146 4.41 -1.98 4.22
N ILE A 147 4.67 -2.78 3.17
CA ILE A 147 3.73 -3.00 2.07
C ILE A 147 3.09 -4.39 2.14
N ASP A 148 3.92 -5.44 2.14
CA ASP A 148 3.49 -6.81 1.90
C ASP A 148 2.78 -7.35 3.13
N TYR A 149 1.54 -7.82 2.98
CA TYR A 149 0.63 -8.17 4.10
C TYR A 149 0.29 -7.04 5.09
N THR A 150 0.93 -5.89 4.99
CA THR A 150 0.55 -4.68 5.73
C THR A 150 -0.56 -3.90 5.00
N LEU A 151 -0.34 -3.52 3.73
CA LEU A 151 -1.26 -2.70 2.93
C LEU A 151 -2.01 -3.50 1.86
N PHE A 152 -1.52 -4.67 1.46
CA PHE A 152 -2.16 -5.53 0.48
C PHE A 152 -1.68 -6.99 0.59
N ASP A 153 -2.43 -7.90 -0.04
CA ASP A 153 -2.05 -9.30 -0.18
C ASP A 153 -1.17 -9.49 -1.43
N HIS A 154 0.12 -9.73 -1.22
CA HIS A 154 1.09 -9.89 -2.30
C HIS A 154 1.19 -11.32 -2.86
N LYS A 155 0.57 -12.31 -2.20
CA LYS A 155 0.67 -13.73 -2.62
C LYS A 155 -0.55 -14.22 -3.37
N SER A 156 -1.74 -13.65 -3.14
CA SER A 156 -2.92 -14.01 -3.91
C SER A 156 -2.84 -13.49 -5.34
N VAL A 157 -3.39 -14.25 -6.27
CA VAL A 157 -3.60 -13.82 -7.66
C VAL A 157 -4.94 -13.10 -7.76
N ALA A 158 -5.00 -12.04 -8.55
CA ALA A 158 -6.21 -11.27 -8.81
C ALA A 158 -6.22 -10.69 -10.22
N GLU A 159 -7.40 -10.33 -10.74
CA GLU A 159 -7.49 -9.64 -12.03
C GLU A 159 -7.13 -8.15 -11.91
N LYS A 160 -7.37 -7.57 -10.73
CA LYS A 160 -7.19 -6.13 -10.47
C LYS A 160 -6.55 -5.87 -9.12
N GLY A 161 -5.66 -4.88 -9.06
CA GLY A 161 -4.94 -4.51 -7.83
C GLY A 161 -5.84 -4.20 -6.61
N TYR A 162 -7.04 -3.64 -6.82
CA TYR A 162 -7.96 -3.33 -5.71
C TYR A 162 -8.48 -4.58 -4.98
N GLU A 163 -8.43 -5.75 -5.62
CA GLU A 163 -8.89 -7.02 -5.06
C GLU A 163 -7.89 -7.53 -4.01
N LEU A 164 -6.60 -7.22 -4.21
CA LEU A 164 -5.51 -7.51 -3.30
C LEU A 164 -5.30 -6.42 -2.25
N MET A 165 -5.76 -5.19 -2.53
CA MET A 165 -5.67 -4.06 -1.61
C MET A 165 -6.38 -4.37 -0.28
N ARG A 166 -5.69 -4.13 0.84
CA ARG A 166 -6.28 -4.30 2.16
C ARG A 166 -7.47 -3.33 2.32
N PRO A 167 -8.61 -3.79 2.85
CA PRO A 167 -9.78 -2.94 3.06
C PRO A 167 -9.45 -1.66 3.81
N PHE A 168 -10.06 -0.55 3.38
CA PHE A 168 -9.92 0.79 3.98
C PHE A 168 -8.53 1.43 3.83
N LEU A 169 -7.70 0.99 2.87
CA LEU A 169 -6.35 1.53 2.66
C LEU A 169 -6.35 3.05 2.49
N HIS A 170 -7.14 3.58 1.55
CA HIS A 170 -7.13 5.01 1.24
C HIS A 170 -7.74 5.85 2.37
N GLU A 171 -8.78 5.33 3.03
CA GLU A 171 -9.40 5.96 4.19
C GLU A 171 -8.42 6.04 5.36
N PHE A 172 -7.65 4.97 5.61
CA PHE A 172 -6.60 4.93 6.61
C PHE A 172 -5.49 5.93 6.31
N LEU A 173 -4.95 5.93 5.10
CA LEU A 173 -3.88 6.87 4.71
C LEU A 173 -4.37 8.32 4.75
N THR A 174 -5.61 8.58 4.34
CA THR A 174 -6.22 9.91 4.43
C THR A 174 -6.38 10.35 5.89
N SER A 175 -6.79 9.45 6.80
CA SER A 175 -6.89 9.78 8.23
C SER A 175 -5.51 10.04 8.83
N ALA A 176 -4.57 9.12 8.61
CA ALA A 176 -3.20 9.23 9.13
C ALA A 176 -2.51 10.52 8.63
N TYR A 177 -2.71 10.89 7.36
CA TYR A 177 -2.06 12.05 6.78
C TYR A 177 -2.43 13.37 7.48
N LYS A 178 -3.53 13.43 8.24
CA LYS A 178 -3.88 14.62 9.03
C LYS A 178 -2.78 14.98 10.04
N ASP A 179 -2.16 13.98 10.66
CA ASP A 179 -1.23 14.17 11.79
C ASP A 179 0.16 13.58 11.53
N TYR A 180 0.30 12.75 10.50
CA TYR A 180 1.53 12.03 10.17
C TYR A 180 1.97 12.29 8.73
N ASP A 181 3.24 12.61 8.53
CA ASP A 181 3.91 12.33 7.26
C ASP A 181 4.07 10.82 7.09
N ILE A 182 3.81 10.34 5.88
CA ILE A 182 3.70 8.91 5.60
C ILE A 182 4.89 8.51 4.75
N ALA A 183 5.69 7.56 5.22
CA ALA A 183 6.79 6.94 4.50
C ALA A 183 6.48 5.46 4.24
N ILE A 184 6.92 4.94 3.11
CA ILE A 184 6.82 3.50 2.78
C ILE A 184 8.20 2.88 2.91
N TRP A 185 8.33 1.75 3.59
CA TRP A 185 9.58 1.01 3.70
C TRP A 185 9.34 -0.48 3.44
N SER A 186 9.79 -0.98 2.30
CA SER A 186 9.69 -2.40 1.92
C SER A 186 11.07 -3.07 1.88
N ALA A 187 11.10 -4.38 2.14
CA ALA A 187 12.28 -5.22 1.94
C ALA A 187 12.48 -5.67 0.46
N THR A 188 11.80 -5.00 -0.48
CA THR A 188 11.94 -5.22 -1.93
C THR A 188 12.66 -4.04 -2.60
N SER A 189 12.97 -4.13 -3.89
CA SER A 189 13.66 -3.05 -4.63
C SER A 189 12.76 -1.83 -4.86
N MET A 190 13.37 -0.66 -5.06
CA MET A 190 12.62 0.58 -5.34
C MET A 190 11.65 0.46 -6.52
N ARG A 191 12.02 -0.29 -7.57
CA ARG A 191 11.15 -0.56 -8.73
C ARG A 191 9.84 -1.21 -8.29
N TRP A 192 9.91 -2.26 -7.48
CA TRP A 192 8.73 -2.97 -6.97
C TRP A 192 7.88 -2.10 -6.05
N ILE A 193 8.50 -1.23 -5.24
CA ILE A 193 7.78 -0.28 -4.41
C ILE A 193 6.98 0.68 -5.29
N GLU A 194 7.61 1.29 -6.30
CA GLU A 194 6.93 2.24 -7.20
C GLU A 194 5.79 1.58 -7.99
N GLU A 195 5.98 0.36 -8.48
CA GLU A 195 4.96 -0.44 -9.17
C GLU A 195 3.79 -0.77 -8.24
N LYS A 196 4.04 -1.26 -7.03
CA LYS A 196 2.99 -1.57 -6.03
C LYS A 196 2.23 -0.31 -5.60
N MET A 197 2.93 0.80 -5.31
CA MET A 197 2.29 2.06 -4.93
C MET A 197 1.44 2.65 -6.06
N LYS A 198 1.83 2.42 -7.33
CA LYS A 198 1.01 2.78 -8.49
C LYS A 198 -0.20 1.86 -8.64
N LEU A 199 -0.01 0.54 -8.54
CA LEU A 199 -1.08 -0.46 -8.65
C LEU A 199 -2.18 -0.24 -7.61
N LEU A 200 -1.80 0.07 -6.37
CA LEU A 200 -2.71 0.33 -5.27
C LEU A 200 -3.27 1.76 -5.27
N GLY A 201 -2.94 2.60 -6.26
CA GLY A 201 -3.40 4.00 -6.33
C GLY A 201 -2.83 4.91 -5.24
N VAL A 202 -1.82 4.47 -4.49
CA VAL A 202 -1.21 5.22 -3.38
C VAL A 202 -0.32 6.35 -3.88
N SER A 203 0.40 6.14 -4.98
CA SER A 203 1.42 7.09 -5.48
C SER A 203 0.85 8.42 -5.97
N THR A 204 -0.42 8.46 -6.38
CA THR A 204 -1.05 9.63 -7.03
C THR A 204 -2.37 10.06 -6.36
N HIS A 205 -2.66 9.57 -5.15
CA HIS A 205 -3.91 9.90 -4.47
C HIS A 205 -4.01 11.41 -4.16
N ALA A 206 -5.23 11.94 -4.24
CA ALA A 206 -5.49 13.38 -4.05
C ALA A 206 -5.48 13.79 -2.57
N ASN A 207 -5.96 12.93 -1.68
CA ASN A 207 -6.24 13.29 -0.27
C ASN A 207 -5.04 13.14 0.69
N TYR A 208 -3.93 12.58 0.22
CA TYR A 208 -2.72 12.43 1.02
C TYR A 208 -1.48 12.39 0.12
N LYS A 209 -0.31 12.52 0.73
CA LYS A 209 0.99 12.45 0.04
C LYS A 209 1.96 11.57 0.83
N ILE A 210 2.81 10.86 0.11
CA ILE A 210 3.91 10.09 0.68
C ILE A 210 5.17 10.95 0.69
N VAL A 211 5.87 11.03 1.82
CA VAL A 211 7.08 11.85 1.96
C VAL A 211 8.26 11.25 1.19
N PHE A 212 8.50 9.95 1.33
CA PHE A 212 9.53 9.20 0.61
C PHE A 212 9.30 7.68 0.69
N TYR A 213 10.05 6.94 -0.12
CA TYR A 213 10.14 5.49 -0.09
C TYR A 213 11.53 5.05 0.40
N LEU A 214 11.61 3.90 1.07
CA LEU A 214 12.84 3.19 1.38
C LEU A 214 12.72 1.73 0.93
N ASP A 215 13.79 1.22 0.33
CA ASP A 215 13.90 -0.15 -0.15
C ASP A 215 14.87 -0.97 0.72
N TYR A 216 15.14 -2.20 0.30
CA TYR A 216 16.05 -3.10 1.01
C TYR A 216 17.48 -2.55 1.17
N LEU A 217 17.92 -1.62 0.31
CA LEU A 217 19.27 -1.04 0.41
C LEU A 217 19.43 -0.14 1.64
N ALA A 218 18.32 0.42 2.17
CA ALA A 218 18.32 1.15 3.43
C ALA A 218 18.38 0.23 4.67
N MET A 219 18.12 -1.07 4.50
CA MET A 219 18.17 -2.05 5.59
C MET A 219 19.61 -2.37 6.01
N ILE A 220 19.74 -2.95 7.20
CA ILE A 220 21.02 -3.45 7.71
C ILE A 220 20.87 -4.90 8.16
N SER A 221 21.96 -5.66 8.07
CA SER A 221 22.03 -6.98 8.66
C SER A 221 22.47 -6.88 10.13
N VAL A 222 21.76 -7.56 11.02
CA VAL A 222 22.12 -7.71 12.44
C VAL A 222 22.26 -9.19 12.77
N HIS A 223 23.19 -9.50 13.67
CA HIS A 223 23.35 -10.84 14.19
C HIS A 223 22.58 -10.98 15.50
N THR A 224 21.73 -12.00 15.57
CA THR A 224 21.01 -12.41 16.78
C THR A 224 21.53 -13.79 17.22
N PRO A 225 21.67 -14.05 18.53
CA PRO A 225 22.15 -15.35 19.01
C PRO A 225 21.26 -16.53 18.59
N LYS A 226 19.94 -16.33 18.53
CA LYS A 226 18.95 -17.38 18.29
C LYS A 226 18.61 -17.56 16.80
N TYR A 227 18.54 -16.47 16.04
CA TYR A 227 18.06 -16.48 14.65
C TYR A 227 19.18 -16.21 13.63
N GLY A 228 20.43 -16.09 14.08
CA GLY A 228 21.57 -15.79 13.21
C GLY A 228 21.49 -14.39 12.62
N VAL A 229 21.99 -14.25 11.38
CA VAL A 229 22.01 -12.96 10.67
C VAL A 229 20.65 -12.70 10.02
N ILE A 230 20.01 -11.61 10.42
CA ILE A 230 18.71 -11.17 9.91
C ILE A 230 18.82 -9.75 9.33
N GLN A 231 17.92 -9.40 8.39
CA GLN A 231 17.80 -8.05 7.85
C GLN A 231 16.72 -7.28 8.61
N VAL A 232 16.96 -6.00 8.89
CA VAL A 232 16.06 -5.14 9.68
C VAL A 232 15.94 -3.75 9.06
N LYS A 233 14.89 -3.02 9.42
CA LYS A 233 14.55 -1.65 8.97
C LYS A 233 14.85 -0.64 10.10
N PRO A 234 16.11 -0.19 10.25
CA PRO A 234 16.48 0.68 11.36
C PRO A 234 15.96 2.11 11.19
N LEU A 235 14.95 2.50 11.96
CA LEU A 235 14.41 3.87 11.92
C LEU A 235 15.46 4.96 12.18
N GLY A 236 16.57 4.61 12.84
CA GLY A 236 17.75 5.47 12.99
C GLY A 236 18.30 6.02 11.67
N VAL A 237 18.13 5.31 10.54
CA VAL A 237 18.51 5.83 9.21
C VAL A 237 17.66 7.04 8.82
N ILE A 238 16.36 7.01 9.13
CA ILE A 238 15.45 8.13 8.87
C ILE A 238 15.76 9.27 9.83
N TRP A 239 15.91 8.99 11.12
CA TRP A 239 16.20 10.01 12.14
C TRP A 239 17.52 10.73 11.89
N GLY A 240 18.56 10.02 11.44
CA GLY A 240 19.83 10.64 11.09
C GLY A 240 19.78 11.50 9.82
N LYS A 241 18.85 11.20 8.90
CA LYS A 241 18.68 11.96 7.65
C LYS A 241 17.73 13.16 7.79
N PHE A 242 16.78 13.09 8.71
CA PHE A 242 15.79 14.12 8.98
C PHE A 242 15.71 14.44 10.49
N PRO A 243 16.82 14.87 11.11
CA PRO A 243 16.93 14.98 12.57
C PRO A 243 16.06 16.10 13.16
N ASN A 244 15.67 17.09 12.36
CA ASN A 244 14.83 18.19 12.82
C ASN A 244 13.34 17.81 12.77
N GLU A 245 12.98 16.92 11.85
CA GLU A 245 11.61 16.51 11.56
C GLU A 245 11.20 15.29 12.39
N TYR A 246 12.05 14.26 12.42
CA TYR A 246 11.70 12.93 12.92
C TYR A 246 12.69 12.38 13.94
N ARG A 247 12.15 11.71 14.96
CA ARG A 247 12.87 11.19 16.12
C ARG A 247 12.05 10.08 16.78
N PRO A 248 12.60 9.32 17.75
CA PRO A 248 11.86 8.25 18.42
C PRO A 248 10.52 8.71 19.03
N SER A 249 10.45 9.92 19.59
CA SER A 249 9.25 10.43 20.27
C SER A 249 8.08 10.78 19.34
N ASN A 250 8.29 10.88 18.03
CA ASN A 250 7.23 11.23 17.08
C ASN A 250 7.12 10.26 15.89
N THR A 251 7.71 9.08 15.97
CA THR A 251 7.71 8.08 14.89
C THR A 251 6.98 6.81 15.33
N ILE A 252 6.15 6.25 14.44
CA ILE A 252 5.58 4.92 14.60
C ILE A 252 5.68 4.16 13.27
N MET A 253 5.94 2.85 13.34
CA MET A 253 6.12 1.96 12.20
C MET A 253 5.14 0.80 12.27
N PHE A 254 4.41 0.53 11.18
CA PHE A 254 3.56 -0.66 11.04
C PHE A 254 4.19 -1.66 10.09
N ASP A 255 4.35 -2.88 10.55
CA ASP A 255 4.95 -3.98 9.81
C ASP A 255 4.41 -5.29 10.41
N ASP A 256 4.03 -6.25 9.58
CA ASP A 256 3.47 -7.51 10.08
C ASP A 256 4.55 -8.43 10.69
N ILE A 257 5.81 -8.16 10.33
CA ILE A 257 6.98 -8.90 10.75
C ILE A 257 7.70 -8.16 11.88
N ARG A 258 7.74 -8.77 13.06
CA ARG A 258 8.30 -8.14 14.27
C ARG A 258 9.79 -7.86 14.14
N ARG A 259 10.54 -8.79 13.54
CA ARG A 259 12.01 -8.65 13.41
C ARG A 259 12.43 -7.40 12.64
N ASN A 260 11.59 -6.87 11.74
CA ASN A 260 11.94 -5.71 10.92
C ASN A 260 12.22 -4.47 11.78
N PHE A 261 11.61 -4.33 12.96
CA PHE A 261 11.80 -3.20 13.86
C PHE A 261 12.50 -3.57 15.17
N ILE A 262 13.27 -4.67 15.20
CA ILE A 262 14.01 -5.13 16.40
C ILE A 262 15.02 -4.09 16.93
N MET A 263 15.57 -3.23 16.05
CA MET A 263 16.48 -2.14 16.44
C MET A 263 15.76 -0.90 16.97
N ASN A 264 14.43 -0.88 16.91
CA ASN A 264 13.59 0.22 17.37
C ASN A 264 12.23 -0.33 17.89
N PRO A 265 12.27 -1.22 18.90
CA PRO A 265 11.12 -2.02 19.30
C PRO A 265 9.97 -1.20 19.87
N GLN A 266 10.25 -0.05 20.49
CA GLN A 266 9.22 0.85 21.03
C GLN A 266 8.48 1.65 19.95
N ASN A 267 9.04 1.77 18.75
CA ASN A 267 8.42 2.48 17.64
C ASN A 267 7.65 1.56 16.69
N GLY A 268 7.77 0.25 16.84
CA GLY A 268 7.10 -0.74 15.99
C GLY A 268 5.77 -1.21 16.56
N LEU A 269 4.75 -1.25 15.71
CA LEU A 269 3.48 -1.94 15.97
C LEU A 269 3.38 -3.10 14.97
N ARG A 270 3.31 -4.32 15.51
CA ARG A 270 3.05 -5.52 14.72
C ARG A 270 1.60 -5.52 14.26
N ILE A 271 1.36 -5.24 12.99
CA ILE A 271 0.02 -5.29 12.40
C ILE A 271 -0.34 -6.75 12.08
N ARG A 272 -1.62 -7.12 12.18
CA ARG A 272 -2.05 -8.45 11.72
C ARG A 272 -1.84 -8.57 10.20
N PRO A 273 -1.23 -9.65 9.69
CA PRO A 273 -0.99 -9.80 8.27
C PRO A 273 -2.30 -9.97 7.50
N PHE A 274 -2.45 -9.28 6.37
CA PHE A 274 -3.58 -9.42 5.46
C PHE A 274 -3.27 -10.45 4.37
N ARG A 275 -3.66 -11.70 4.63
CA ARG A 275 -3.45 -12.85 3.73
C ARG A 275 -4.77 -13.26 3.09
N GLN A 276 -4.71 -13.95 1.95
CA GLN A 276 -5.88 -14.53 1.27
C GLN A 276 -7.02 -13.51 1.08
N ALA A 277 -6.75 -12.43 0.35
CA ALA A 277 -7.67 -11.30 0.19
C ALA A 277 -9.08 -11.74 -0.26
N HIS A 278 -9.16 -12.72 -1.16
CA HIS A 278 -10.43 -13.28 -1.65
C HIS A 278 -11.35 -13.83 -0.52
N LEU A 279 -10.79 -14.29 0.61
CA LEU A 279 -11.55 -14.76 1.77
C LEU A 279 -11.75 -13.66 2.82
N ASN A 280 -10.71 -12.85 3.07
CA ASN A 280 -10.64 -12.01 4.26
C ASN A 280 -11.01 -10.53 4.01
N ARG A 281 -11.08 -10.08 2.75
CA ARG A 281 -11.34 -8.67 2.42
C ARG A 281 -12.69 -8.17 2.94
N ALA A 282 -13.71 -9.03 3.00
CA ALA A 282 -15.03 -8.63 3.51
C ALA A 282 -15.03 -8.34 5.02
N THR A 283 -14.13 -8.99 5.78
CA THR A 283 -14.14 -9.00 7.25
C THR A 283 -12.98 -8.24 7.88
N ASP A 284 -11.85 -8.03 7.17
CA ASP A 284 -10.71 -7.26 7.69
C ASP A 284 -11.14 -5.81 7.99
N ARG A 285 -10.84 -5.37 9.21
CA ARG A 285 -11.11 -4.02 9.71
C ARG A 285 -9.87 -3.44 10.40
N GLU A 286 -8.69 -3.96 10.11
CA GLU A 286 -7.49 -3.61 10.87
C GLU A 286 -7.08 -2.16 10.62
N LEU A 287 -7.02 -1.73 9.36
CA LEU A 287 -6.62 -0.36 8.99
C LEU A 287 -7.58 0.71 9.55
N ILE A 288 -8.89 0.43 9.58
CA ILE A 288 -9.85 1.37 10.17
C ILE A 288 -9.71 1.44 11.70
N ARG A 289 -9.33 0.34 12.37
CA ARG A 289 -9.03 0.34 13.80
C ARG A 289 -7.72 1.06 14.11
N LEU A 290 -6.69 0.86 13.28
CA LEU A 290 -5.41 1.54 13.39
C LEU A 290 -5.52 3.04 13.10
N SER A 291 -6.40 3.45 12.18
CA SER A 291 -6.74 4.88 11.98
C SER A 291 -7.16 5.52 13.30
N ARG A 292 -8.06 4.86 14.03
CA ARG A 292 -8.54 5.34 15.35
C ARG A 292 -7.47 5.33 16.41
N TYR A 293 -6.47 4.45 16.29
CA TYR A 293 -5.33 4.42 17.19
C TYR A 293 -4.38 5.58 16.93
N LEU A 294 -4.01 5.81 15.67
CA LEU A 294 -3.21 6.97 15.25
C LEU A 294 -3.89 8.28 15.66
N ASP A 295 -5.19 8.45 15.37
CA ASP A 295 -5.96 9.63 15.79
C ASP A 295 -5.94 9.82 17.33
N ALA A 296 -5.95 8.72 18.11
CA ALA A 296 -5.98 8.78 19.56
C ALA A 296 -4.63 9.16 20.19
N ILE A 297 -3.52 8.80 19.54
CA ILE A 297 -2.16 9.08 20.03
C ILE A 297 -1.54 10.33 19.39
N ALA A 298 -2.10 10.83 18.29
CA ALA A 298 -1.62 12.04 17.60
C ALA A 298 -1.44 13.26 18.51
N PRO A 299 -2.33 13.54 19.49
CA PRO A 299 -2.15 14.67 20.41
C PRO A 299 -1.02 14.52 21.43
N LEU A 300 -0.45 13.33 21.60
CA LEU A 300 0.65 13.10 22.55
C LEU A 300 1.92 13.73 22.01
N GLU A 301 2.67 14.44 22.84
CA GLU A 301 3.97 15.02 22.43
C GLU A 301 5.01 13.92 22.19
N ASP A 302 5.00 12.88 23.03
CA ASP A 302 5.95 11.76 23.02
C ASP A 302 5.23 10.41 22.91
N LEU A 303 5.57 9.64 21.88
CA LEU A 303 5.06 8.30 21.62
C LEU A 303 5.86 7.19 22.31
N THR A 304 7.07 7.47 22.82
CA THR A 304 7.97 6.43 23.40
C THR A 304 7.41 5.73 24.63
N GLN A 305 6.43 6.35 25.30
CA GLN A 305 5.79 5.80 26.50
C GLN A 305 4.65 4.83 26.18
N LEU A 306 4.32 4.64 24.89
CA LEU A 306 3.22 3.79 24.47
C LEU A 306 3.67 2.33 24.33
N ASN A 307 2.89 1.42 24.92
CA ASN A 307 3.01 0.00 24.60
C ASN A 307 2.12 -0.36 23.41
N HIS A 308 2.71 -0.38 22.22
CA HIS A 308 2.03 -0.67 20.97
C HIS A 308 1.45 -2.09 20.87
N ARG A 309 1.90 -3.06 21.69
CA ARG A 309 1.31 -4.41 21.74
C ARG A 309 -0.13 -4.42 22.25
N HIS A 310 -0.53 -3.37 22.98
CA HIS A 310 -1.85 -3.24 23.59
C HIS A 310 -2.64 -2.06 23.02
N TRP A 311 -2.36 -1.68 21.77
CA TRP A 311 -3.00 -0.55 21.10
C TRP A 311 -4.54 -0.63 21.09
N GLU A 312 -5.12 -1.82 20.93
CA GLU A 312 -6.59 -2.01 20.98
C GLU A 312 -7.17 -1.63 22.35
N ARG A 313 -6.47 -2.01 23.43
CA ARG A 313 -6.85 -1.64 24.81
C ARG A 313 -6.71 -0.15 25.03
N TYR A 314 -5.66 0.48 24.49
CA TYR A 314 -5.48 1.93 24.54
C TYR A 314 -6.67 2.66 23.92
N VAL A 315 -7.06 2.29 22.68
CA VAL A 315 -8.22 2.90 21.99
C VAL A 315 -9.51 2.72 22.79
N SER A 316 -9.73 1.53 23.36
CA SER A 316 -10.91 1.25 24.19
C SER A 316 -10.97 2.13 25.44
N ASN A 317 -9.84 2.27 26.15
CA ASN A 317 -9.73 3.08 27.35
C ASN A 317 -9.92 4.57 27.04
N ARG A 318 -9.26 5.08 26.00
CA ARG A 318 -9.38 6.49 25.57
C ARG A 318 -10.82 6.85 25.21
N ARG A 319 -11.54 5.96 24.54
CA ARG A 319 -12.98 6.15 24.24
C ARG A 319 -13.83 6.22 25.49
N LYS A 320 -13.57 5.36 26.49
CA LYS A 320 -14.29 5.38 27.77
C LYS A 320 -14.02 6.68 28.53
N GLU A 321 -12.77 7.14 28.52
CA GLU A 321 -12.36 8.40 29.12
C GLU A 321 -13.08 9.60 28.49
N LEU A 322 -13.07 9.72 27.16
CA LEU A 322 -13.77 10.79 26.43
C LEU A 322 -15.29 10.77 26.70
N ARG A 323 -15.90 9.59 26.81
CA ARG A 323 -17.31 9.45 27.18
C ARG A 323 -17.59 9.91 28.62
N ARG A 324 -16.68 9.64 29.55
CA ARG A 324 -16.78 10.12 30.95
C ARG A 324 -16.66 11.65 31.00
N GLN A 325 -15.68 12.22 30.33
CA GLN A 325 -15.47 13.67 30.26
C GLN A 325 -16.69 14.41 29.69
N ARG A 326 -17.32 13.87 28.63
CA ARG A 326 -18.56 14.41 28.07
C ARG A 326 -19.75 14.36 29.03
N ARG A 327 -19.81 13.34 29.89
CA ARG A 327 -20.88 13.22 30.91
C ARG A 327 -20.65 14.16 32.10
N SER A 328 -19.40 14.35 32.52
CA SER A 328 -19.05 15.26 33.62
C SER A 328 -19.07 16.74 33.23
N GLY A 329 -18.88 17.07 31.94
CA GLY A 329 -19.00 18.43 31.42
C GLY A 329 -20.45 18.90 31.16
N GLY A 330 -21.45 18.03 31.33
CA GLY A 330 -22.86 18.30 31.02
C GLY A 330 -23.73 18.74 32.21
N THR A 331 -23.17 18.86 33.42
CA THR A 331 -23.94 19.18 34.65
C THR A 331 -23.60 20.55 35.24
N GLY A 332 -23.32 21.54 34.40
CA GLY A 332 -22.87 22.87 34.82
C GLY A 332 -23.65 24.02 34.18
N ASN A 333 -24.98 23.92 34.05
CA ASN A 333 -25.82 25.13 33.94
C ASN A 333 -27.26 24.83 34.35
N GLY A 334 -27.51 24.91 35.65
CA GLY A 334 -28.83 24.76 36.27
C GLY A 334 -28.77 25.32 37.68
N GLY A 335 -28.17 26.50 37.83
CA GLY A 335 -28.14 27.25 39.07
C GLY A 335 -29.50 27.85 39.35
N GLY A 336 -30.14 27.38 40.43
CA GLY A 336 -31.26 28.07 41.04
C GLY A 336 -30.82 29.45 41.54
N GLY A 337 -31.66 30.44 41.29
CA GLY A 337 -31.68 31.71 42.01
C GLY A 337 -33.01 31.80 42.73
N GLY A 338 -32.99 31.61 44.04
CA GLY A 338 -34.12 31.84 44.93
C GLY A 338 -34.32 33.33 45.23
N ASP A 339 -35.58 33.62 45.55
CA ASP A 339 -36.13 34.72 46.35
C ASP A 339 -35.17 35.72 47.04
N GLY A 340 -35.57 36.99 46.97
CA GLY A 340 -35.30 37.97 48.04
C GLY A 340 -35.30 39.43 47.62
N GLY A 341 -36.36 40.17 47.99
CA GLY A 341 -36.29 41.62 48.27
C GLY A 341 -37.04 42.56 47.32
N GLY A 342 -38.37 42.65 47.45
CA GLY A 342 -39.16 43.75 46.90
C GLY A 342 -39.29 44.87 47.93
N GLU A 343 -38.54 45.96 47.74
CA GLU A 343 -38.64 47.18 48.55
C GLU A 343 -39.93 47.95 48.27
N SER A 344 -40.57 48.34 49.36
CA SER A 344 -41.66 49.31 49.45
C SER A 344 -41.18 50.73 49.08
N SER A 345 -41.90 51.42 48.20
CA SER A 345 -41.86 52.88 48.15
C SER A 345 -43.27 53.46 47.93
N SER A 346 -43.77 54.08 49.00
CA SER A 346 -44.93 54.96 49.01
C SER A 346 -44.45 56.36 49.36
N GLN A 347 -44.78 57.31 48.46
CA GLN A 347 -45.06 58.75 48.62
C GLN A 347 -44.45 59.50 49.84
N ASP A 348 -43.78 60.65 49.65
CA ASP A 348 -44.48 61.95 49.48
C ASP A 348 -43.55 63.18 49.25
N ASN A 349 -44.08 64.09 48.42
CA ASN A 349 -44.07 65.58 48.42
C ASN A 349 -42.85 66.54 48.35
N SER A 350 -42.95 67.43 47.33
CA SER A 350 -42.76 68.92 47.29
C SER A 350 -41.36 69.53 47.58
N THR A 351 -40.83 70.56 46.90
CA THR A 351 -41.41 71.85 46.47
C THR A 351 -40.46 72.58 45.48
N SER A 352 -41.01 73.38 44.55
CA SER A 352 -40.35 74.34 43.63
C SER A 352 -39.74 75.56 44.37
N PRO A 353 -39.10 76.57 43.73
CA PRO A 353 -39.50 77.28 42.49
C PRO A 353 -38.73 76.90 41.22
#